data_AF-A0A942BQL9-F1
#
_entry.id   AF-A0A942BQL9-F1
#
_cell.length_a   1.000
_cell.length_b   1.000
_cell.length_c   1.000
_cell.angle_alpha   90.00
_cell.angle_beta   90.00
_cell.angle_gamma   90.00
#
_symmetry.space_group_name_H-M   'P 1'
#
loop_
_entity.id
_entity.type
_entity.pdbx_description
1 polymer ?
#
loop_
_entity_poly.entity_id
_entity_poly.type
_entity_poly.pdbx_seq_one_letter_code
_entity_poly.pdbx_strand_id
1 'polypeptide(L)'
;MELTKDQKDFYETTRTRCKDEVTQINGTIKTEYTRLTQEIKRVNDLIATLEGRKQVIGQMYGSASEMIGQENDLDLASPIAEGGELGDLDL
;
A
#
# COMPACT_ATOMS: atom_id res chain seq x y z
N MET A 1 -40.91 -6.80 30.70
CA MET A 1 -41.88 -6.39 29.67
C MET A 1 -41.72 -7.33 28.50
N GLU A 2 -42.81 -7.93 28.03
CA GLU A 2 -42.81 -8.64 26.76
C GLU A 2 -43.03 -7.66 25.62
N LEU A 3 -42.27 -7.84 24.52
CA LEU A 3 -42.50 -7.10 23.29
C LEU A 3 -43.78 -7.60 22.63
N THR A 4 -44.55 -6.65 22.07
CA THR A 4 -45.65 -6.96 21.16
C THR A 4 -45.13 -7.65 19.90
N LYS A 5 -46.01 -8.32 19.15
CA LYS A 5 -45.64 -8.98 17.89
C LYS A 5 -45.02 -8.00 16.89
N ASP A 6 -45.65 -6.84 16.70
CA ASP A 6 -45.17 -5.81 15.77
C ASP A 6 -43.77 -5.29 16.15
N GLN A 7 -43.50 -5.16 17.46
CA GLN A 7 -42.16 -4.80 17.95
C GLN A 7 -41.14 -5.91 17.65
N LYS A 8 -41.50 -7.19 17.86
CA LYS A 8 -40.62 -8.32 17.53
C LYS A 8 -40.30 -8.34 16.03
N ASP A 9 -41.31 -8.23 15.17
CA ASP A 9 -41.16 -8.25 13.71
C ASP A 9 -40.27 -7.09 13.21
N PHE A 10 -40.44 -5.89 13.79
CA PHE A 10 -39.60 -4.73 13.50
C PHE A 10 -38.13 -4.97 13.87
N TYR A 11 -37.86 -5.45 15.08
CA TYR A 11 -36.49 -5.68 15.54
C TYR A 11 -35.82 -6.83 14.81
N GLU A 12 -36.55 -7.89 14.44
CA GLU A 12 -36.03 -8.99 13.62
C GLU A 12 -35.64 -8.52 12.21
N THR A 13 -36.49 -7.70 11.60
CA THR A 13 -36.21 -7.07 10.30
C THR A 13 -34.98 -6.17 10.38
N THR A 14 -34.93 -5.29 11.40
CA THR A 14 -33.81 -4.37 11.62
C THR A 14 -32.52 -5.13 11.86
N ARG A 15 -32.56 -6.19 12.69
CA ARG A 15 -31.41 -7.05 12.97
C ARG A 15 -30.87 -7.72 11.71
N THR A 16 -31.77 -8.21 10.85
CA THR A 16 -31.39 -8.85 9.59
C THR A 16 -30.72 -7.84 8.65
N ARG A 17 -31.34 -6.66 8.49
CA ARG A 17 -30.78 -5.57 7.69
C ARG A 17 -29.38 -5.15 8.16
N CYS A 18 -29.20 -4.93 9.46
CA CYS A 18 -27.88 -4.56 10.00
C CYS A 18 -26.82 -5.64 9.73
N LYS A 19 -27.20 -6.92 9.83
CA LYS A 19 -26.29 -8.04 9.52
C LYS A 19 -25.88 -8.02 8.05
N ASP A 20 -26.82 -7.77 7.15
CA ASP A 20 -26.57 -7.72 5.71
C ASP A 20 -25.69 -6.52 5.34
N GLU A 21 -25.96 -5.34 5.92
CA GLU A 21 -25.15 -4.13 5.73
C GLU A 21 -23.70 -4.35 6.21
N VAL A 22 -23.50 -4.92 7.40
CA VAL A 22 -22.15 -5.24 7.90
C VAL A 22 -21.45 -6.25 6.98
N THR A 23 -22.18 -7.24 6.47
CA THR A 23 -21.61 -8.23 5.54
C THR A 23 -21.17 -7.57 4.23
N GLN A 24 -21.97 -6.65 3.69
CA GLN A 24 -21.63 -5.89 2.49
C GLN A 24 -20.42 -4.96 2.71
N ILE A 25 -20.39 -4.26 3.85
CA ILE A 25 -19.27 -3.39 4.22
C ILE A 25 -17.98 -4.21 4.34
N ASN A 26 -18.02 -5.35 5.04
CA ASN A 26 -16.86 -6.23 5.16
C ASN A 26 -16.38 -6.75 3.80
N GLY A 27 -17.30 -7.10 2.89
CA GLY A 27 -16.96 -7.47 1.52
C GLY A 27 -16.24 -6.35 0.77
N THR A 28 -16.72 -5.12 0.91
CA THR A 28 -16.11 -3.93 0.30
C THR A 28 -14.71 -3.67 0.85
N ILE A 29 -14.55 -3.69 2.18
CA ILE A 29 -13.26 -3.50 2.84
C ILE A 29 -12.24 -4.52 2.32
N LYS A 30 -12.62 -5.80 2.21
CA LYS A 30 -11.73 -6.85 1.71
C LYS A 30 -11.29 -6.62 0.26
N THR A 31 -12.21 -6.20 -0.60
CA THR A 31 -11.91 -5.89 -2.00
C THR A 31 -10.95 -4.73 -2.12
N GLU A 32 -11.22 -3.61 -1.43
CA GLU A 32 -10.36 -2.44 -1.48
C GLU A 32 -8.99 -2.71 -0.85
N TYR A 33 -8.93 -3.45 0.25
CA TYR A 33 -7.67 -3.90 0.85
C TYR A 33 -6.81 -4.66 -0.17
N THR A 34 -7.41 -5.67 -0.82
CA THR A 34 -6.70 -6.50 -1.82
C THR A 34 -6.17 -5.63 -2.98
N ARG A 35 -6.97 -4.67 -3.45
CA ARG A 35 -6.56 -3.74 -4.50
C ARG A 35 -5.39 -2.86 -4.06
N LEU A 36 -5.47 -2.26 -2.87
CA LEU A 36 -4.42 -1.40 -2.33
C LEU A 36 -3.11 -2.17 -2.15
N THR A 37 -3.15 -3.40 -1.65
CA THR A 37 -1.96 -4.25 -1.54
C THR A 37 -1.30 -4.51 -2.90
N GLN A 38 -2.09 -4.73 -3.96
CA GLN A 38 -1.56 -4.89 -5.31
C GLN A 38 -0.95 -3.59 -5.87
N GLU A 39 -1.58 -2.44 -5.60
CA GLU A 39 -1.06 -1.13 -6.00
C GLU A 39 0.26 -0.81 -5.28
N ILE A 40 0.35 -1.09 -3.98
CA ILE A 40 1.59 -0.95 -3.19
C ILE A 40 2.70 -1.80 -3.79
N LYS A 41 2.42 -3.09 -4.08
CA LYS A 41 3.40 -3.97 -4.71
C LYS A 41 3.91 -3.40 -6.04
N ARG A 42 3.01 -2.93 -6.90
CA ARG A 42 3.36 -2.33 -8.20
C ARG A 42 4.24 -1.09 -8.04
N VAL A 43 3.97 -0.26 -7.04
CA VAL A 43 4.79 0.92 -6.74
C VAL A 43 6.18 0.50 -6.24
N ASN A 44 6.27 -0.49 -5.36
CA ASN A 44 7.55 -1.01 -4.88
C ASN A 44 8.40 -1.61 -6.01
N ASP A 45 7.79 -2.36 -6.92
CA ASP A 45 8.48 -2.92 -8.10
C ASP A 45 9.02 -1.79 -9.02
N LEU A 46 8.25 -0.70 -9.17
CA LEU A 46 8.67 0.48 -9.93
C LEU A 46 9.84 1.19 -9.23
N ILE A 47 9.78 1.37 -7.92
CA ILE A 47 10.87 1.97 -7.13
C ILE A 47 12.15 1.15 -7.31
N ALA A 48 12.09 -0.17 -7.12
CA ALA A 48 13.24 -1.05 -7.29
C ALA A 48 13.85 -0.96 -8.70
N THR A 49 12.99 -0.87 -9.73
CA THR A 49 13.44 -0.67 -11.13
C THR A 49 14.17 0.66 -11.32
N LEU A 50 13.62 1.75 -10.76
CA LEU A 50 14.21 3.07 -10.88
C LEU A 50 15.52 3.19 -10.09
N GLU A 51 15.59 2.61 -8.88
CA GLU A 51 16.83 2.54 -8.10
C GLU A 51 17.91 1.73 -8.83
N GLY A 52 17.56 0.58 -9.42
CA GLY A 52 18.48 -0.19 -10.23
C GLY A 52 19.02 0.61 -11.42
N ARG A 53 18.15 1.33 -12.15
CA ARG A 53 18.58 2.22 -13.24
C ARG A 53 19.49 3.35 -12.75
N LYS A 54 19.17 3.95 -11.60
CA LYS A 54 19.99 5.01 -10.98
C LYS A 54 21.39 4.50 -10.66
N GLN A 55 21.51 3.28 -10.12
CA GLN A 55 22.81 2.65 -9.82
C GLN A 55 23.63 2.41 -11.09
N VAL A 56 23.03 1.89 -12.16
CA VAL A 56 23.73 1.69 -13.44
C VAL A 56 24.26 3.01 -14.00
N ILE A 57 23.44 4.06 -13.99
CA ILE A 57 23.87 5.40 -14.43
C ILE A 57 25.00 5.93 -13.55
N GLY A 58 24.89 5.76 -12.23
CA GLY A 58 25.93 6.15 -11.27
C GLY A 58 27.26 5.47 -11.53
N GLN A 59 27.26 4.17 -11.85
CA GLN A 59 28.47 3.43 -12.24
C GLN A 59 29.07 3.97 -13.54
N MET A 60 28.25 4.18 -14.56
CA MET A 60 28.71 4.74 -15.84
C MET A 60 29.32 6.13 -15.68
N TYR A 61 28.68 6.98 -14.89
CA TYR A 61 29.16 8.33 -14.61
C TYR A 61 30.46 8.30 -13.79
N GLY A 62 30.54 7.44 -12.77
CA GLY A 62 31.76 7.25 -11.98
C GLY A 62 32.95 6.83 -12.85
N SER A 63 32.77 5.84 -13.72
CA SER A 63 33.81 5.41 -14.66
C SER A 63 34.21 6.52 -15.64
N ALA A 64 33.26 7.30 -16.15
CA ALA A 64 33.57 8.42 -17.03
C ALA A 64 34.36 9.52 -16.30
N SER A 65 33.96 9.85 -15.07
CA SER A 65 34.61 10.86 -14.22
C SER A 65 36.05 10.48 -13.92
N GLU A 66 36.30 9.21 -13.56
CA GLU A 66 37.64 8.67 -13.33
C GLU A 66 38.54 8.82 -14.58
N MET A 67 38.01 8.50 -15.77
CA MET A 67 38.75 8.58 -17.02
C MET A 67 39.16 10.01 -17.41
N ILE A 68 38.43 11.02 -16.95
CA ILE A 68 38.73 12.44 -17.20
C ILE A 68 39.37 13.15 -16.00
N GLY A 69 39.66 12.42 -14.93
CA GLY A 69 40.28 12.95 -13.70
C GLY A 69 39.35 13.87 -12.90
N GLN A 70 38.04 13.67 -12.98
CA GLN A 70 37.03 14.40 -12.20
C GLN A 70 36.47 13.53 -11.07
N GLU A 71 36.04 14.18 -9.99
CA GLU A 71 35.36 13.53 -8.88
C GLU A 71 33.92 13.15 -9.26
N ASN A 72 33.43 12.04 -8.73
CA ASN A 72 32.02 11.67 -8.86
C ASN A 72 31.18 12.43 -7.83
N ASP A 73 30.33 13.33 -8.30
CA ASP A 73 29.49 14.22 -7.51
C ASP A 73 27.98 13.84 -7.53
N LEU A 74 27.63 12.66 -8.05
CA LEU A 74 26.24 12.20 -8.04
C LEU A 74 25.80 11.73 -6.66
N ASP A 75 24.64 12.22 -6.21
CA ASP A 75 23.94 11.65 -5.06
C ASP A 75 23.14 10.40 -5.47
N LEU A 76 23.60 9.24 -5.01
CA LEU A 76 22.96 7.95 -5.25
C LEU A 76 22.17 7.43 -4.05
N ALA A 77 22.07 8.19 -2.96
CA ALA A 77 21.28 7.81 -1.78
C ALA A 77 19.82 7.54 -2.17
N SER A 78 19.19 6.55 -1.54
CA SER A 78 17.78 6.27 -1.80
C SER A 78 16.93 7.44 -1.29
N PRO A 79 16.09 8.06 -2.14
CA PRO A 79 15.26 9.20 -1.73
C PRO A 79 14.10 8.79 -0.81
N ILE A 80 13.88 7.49 -0.61
CA ILE A 80 12.75 6.94 0.16
C ILE A 80 13.24 6.27 1.46
N ALA A 81 14.56 6.19 1.69
CA ALA A 81 15.12 5.62 2.92
C ALA A 81 14.84 6.46 4.18
N GLU A 82 14.39 7.72 4.05
CA GLU A 82 13.94 8.57 5.15
C GLU A 82 12.41 8.72 5.12
N GLY A 83 11.70 7.79 5.74
CA GLY A 83 10.27 7.92 6.02
C GLY A 83 9.39 6.99 5.21
N GLY A 84 9.22 5.77 5.72
CA GLY A 84 8.33 4.79 5.09
C GLY A 84 8.29 3.46 5.80
N GLU A 85 8.39 3.42 7.12
CA GLU A 85 7.80 2.32 7.89
C GLU A 85 6.27 2.40 7.70
N LEU A 86 5.77 1.94 6.56
CA LEU A 86 4.58 1.11 6.60
C LEU A 86 5.08 -0.20 7.20
N GLY A 87 5.24 -0.18 8.53
CA GLY A 87 5.72 -1.30 9.31
C GLY A 87 4.98 -2.56 8.92
N ASP A 88 5.67 -3.69 9.06
CA ASP A 88 5.12 -5.04 9.05
C ASP A 88 3.62 -5.03 9.36
N LEU A 89 2.79 -4.95 8.32
CA LEU A 89 1.40 -5.33 8.41
C LEU A 89 1.38 -6.82 8.12
N ASP A 90 2.00 -7.57 9.03
CA ASP A 90 1.59 -8.94 9.32
C ASP A 90 0.23 -8.84 10.05
N LEU A 91 -0.84 -8.66 9.26
CA LEU A 91 -2.25 -8.77 9.67
C LEU A 91 -3.06 -9.51 8.59
#